data_AF-A0A841HIJ6-F1
#
_entry.id   AF-A0A841HIJ6-F1
#
_cell.length_a   1.000
_cell.length_b   1.000
_cell.length_c   1.000
_cell.angle_alpha   90.00
_cell.angle_beta   90.00
_cell.angle_gamma   90.00
#
_symmetry.space_group_name_H-M   'P 1'
#
loop_
_entity.id
_entity.type
_entity.pdbx_description
1 polymer ?
#
loop_
_entity_poly.entity_id
_entity_poly.type
_entity_poly.pdbx_seq_one_letter_code
_entity_poly.pdbx_strand_id
1 'polypeptide(L)'
;MLLLATGLAFQSAHAEGGRDNVRLSWGHSSETDLTTAVWGDYEASEEGEYMIAGSWGRQLSPAMFGWPIELTGNVGLQWVNSHGLQDDGYGINAYIKAHYSWRLPWTQKRVRFGLGEGLSYLTEIPLAEQRDFLKKGEDVTSEKLMNYVEWTIDVPLRQFGPLDNLISKEIDEVYFGFFIFHRSSVFGLFAETKGGINFMGFGFEARY
;
A
#
# COMPACT_ATOMS: atom_id res chain seq x y z
N MET A 1 -43.34 -30.40 10.55
CA MET A 1 -42.16 -29.54 10.76
C MET A 1 -40.95 -30.29 10.23
N LEU A 2 -40.50 -29.94 9.02
CA LEU A 2 -39.37 -30.56 8.33
C LEU A 2 -38.20 -29.58 8.39
N LEU A 3 -37.17 -29.89 9.18
CA LEU A 3 -35.93 -29.11 9.22
C LEU A 3 -34.96 -29.73 8.20
N LEU A 4 -34.80 -29.06 7.06
CA LEU A 4 -33.70 -29.31 6.14
C LEU A 4 -32.43 -28.68 6.73
N ALA A 5 -31.53 -29.52 7.22
CA ALA A 5 -30.14 -29.13 7.47
C ALA A 5 -29.39 -29.19 6.14
N THR A 6 -29.28 -28.06 5.43
CA THR A 6 -28.33 -27.93 4.32
C THR A 6 -26.94 -27.71 4.89
N GLY A 7 -26.16 -28.78 4.95
CA GLY A 7 -24.74 -28.73 5.23
C GLY A 7 -24.02 -27.96 4.10
N LEU A 8 -23.52 -26.78 4.40
CA LEU A 8 -22.55 -26.09 3.56
C LEU A 8 -21.23 -26.85 3.66
N ALA A 9 -20.99 -27.74 2.69
CA ALA A 9 -19.69 -28.35 2.49
C ALA A 9 -18.71 -27.24 2.05
N PHE A 10 -17.84 -26.82 2.97
CA PHE A 10 -16.62 -26.10 2.60
C PHE A 10 -15.73 -27.07 1.82
N GLN A 11 -15.81 -27.03 0.50
CA GLN A 11 -14.73 -27.56 -0.32
C GLN A 11 -13.52 -26.66 -0.08
N SER A 12 -12.52 -27.21 0.59
CA SER A 12 -11.17 -26.67 0.58
C SER A 12 -10.73 -26.59 -0.87
N ALA A 13 -10.72 -25.38 -1.43
CA ALA A 13 -10.07 -25.12 -2.70
C ALA A 13 -8.60 -25.52 -2.52
N HIS A 14 -8.20 -26.58 -3.21
CA HIS A 14 -6.82 -26.97 -3.35
C HIS A 14 -6.02 -25.74 -3.82
N ALA A 15 -4.94 -25.43 -3.11
CA ALA A 15 -4.02 -24.36 -3.44
C ALA A 15 -3.36 -24.65 -4.80
N GLU A 16 -3.94 -24.15 -5.89
CA GLU A 16 -3.13 -23.66 -7.00
C GLU A 16 -2.20 -22.60 -6.39
N GLY A 17 -0.89 -22.75 -6.55
CA GLY A 17 0.09 -21.87 -5.92
C GLY A 17 -0.26 -20.40 -6.19
N GLY A 18 -0.53 -19.64 -5.12
CA GLY A 18 -0.91 -18.23 -5.26
C GLY A 18 0.15 -17.46 -6.01
N ARG A 19 -0.29 -16.58 -6.92
CA ARG A 19 0.56 -15.67 -7.71
C ARG A 19 1.40 -14.78 -6.81
N ASP A 20 2.63 -14.54 -7.23
CA ASP A 20 3.54 -13.63 -6.56
C ASP A 20 3.51 -12.26 -7.27
N ASN A 21 3.89 -11.21 -6.56
CA ASN A 21 4.05 -9.89 -7.14
C ASN A 21 5.26 -9.17 -6.54
N VAL A 22 5.82 -8.24 -7.32
CA VAL A 22 6.86 -7.32 -6.87
C VAL A 22 6.48 -5.90 -7.27
N ARG A 23 6.57 -4.96 -6.34
CA ARG A 23 6.34 -3.53 -6.59
C ARG A 23 7.60 -2.72 -6.33
N LEU A 24 7.89 -1.77 -7.20
CA LEU A 24 8.86 -0.70 -6.99
C LEU A 24 8.13 0.63 -7.01
N SER A 25 8.41 1.51 -6.06
CA SER A 25 7.69 2.75 -5.84
C SER A 25 8.63 3.89 -5.45
N TRP A 26 8.31 5.09 -5.92
CA TRP A 26 8.99 6.32 -5.55
C TRP A 26 7.96 7.40 -5.24
N GLY A 27 8.13 8.09 -4.12
CA GLY A 27 7.20 9.14 -3.69
C GLY A 27 7.84 10.17 -2.78
N HIS A 28 7.15 11.30 -2.63
CA HIS A 28 7.56 12.41 -1.77
C HIS A 28 6.72 12.47 -0.51
N SER A 29 7.33 12.95 0.58
CA SER A 29 6.62 13.20 1.83
C SER A 29 5.57 14.29 1.68
N SER A 30 4.44 14.08 2.34
CA SER A 30 3.26 14.94 2.27
C SER A 30 2.64 15.14 3.65
N GLU A 31 2.20 16.37 3.91
CA GLU A 31 1.44 16.77 5.11
C GLU A 31 -0.08 16.60 4.93
N THR A 32 -0.54 16.13 3.77
CA THR A 32 -1.97 15.97 3.50
C THR A 32 -2.59 14.93 4.42
N ASP A 33 -3.79 15.21 4.94
CA ASP A 33 -4.57 14.20 5.66
C ASP A 33 -4.88 12.99 4.76
N LEU A 34 -4.68 11.76 5.26
CA LEU A 34 -4.92 10.54 4.48
C LEU A 34 -6.32 10.52 3.82
N THR A 35 -7.33 11.00 4.54
CA THR A 35 -8.71 11.02 4.05
C THR A 35 -8.91 11.92 2.84
N THR A 36 -8.20 13.04 2.76
CA THR A 36 -8.27 13.97 1.62
C THR A 36 -7.28 13.59 0.52
N ALA A 37 -6.14 13.00 0.88
CA ALA A 37 -5.16 12.45 -0.06
C ALA A 37 -5.78 11.38 -0.99
N VAL A 38 -6.69 10.54 -0.46
CA VAL A 38 -7.46 9.56 -1.27
C VAL A 38 -8.35 10.25 -2.33
N TRP A 39 -8.74 11.50 -2.11
CA TRP A 39 -9.51 12.32 -3.06
C TRP A 39 -8.64 13.18 -3.98
N GLY A 40 -7.31 13.05 -3.89
CA GLY A 40 -6.36 13.72 -4.78
C GLY A 40 -5.77 15.02 -4.24
N ASP A 41 -6.03 15.37 -2.98
CA ASP A 41 -5.31 16.48 -2.35
C ASP A 41 -3.84 16.11 -2.15
N TYR A 42 -2.95 17.09 -2.33
CA TYR A 42 -1.52 16.92 -2.10
C TYR A 42 -0.90 18.23 -1.61
N GLU A 43 -0.23 18.15 -0.48
CA GLU A 43 0.54 19.21 0.16
C GLU A 43 1.90 18.61 0.48
N ALA A 44 2.94 19.10 -0.20
CA ALA A 44 4.30 18.65 0.03
C ALA A 44 4.76 19.09 1.42
N SER A 45 5.49 18.23 2.14
CA SER A 45 6.14 18.62 3.39
C SER A 45 7.28 19.61 3.14
N GLU A 46 7.52 20.54 4.07
CA GLU A 46 8.58 21.55 3.92
C GLU A 46 9.99 20.97 3.73
N GLU A 47 10.28 19.81 4.33
CA GLU A 47 11.58 19.13 4.29
C GLU A 47 11.85 18.45 2.95
N GLY A 48 10.80 18.19 2.17
CA GLY A 48 10.90 17.62 0.83
C GLY A 48 11.42 16.18 0.75
N GLU A 49 11.44 15.44 1.86
CA GLU A 49 11.93 14.05 1.90
C GLU A 49 11.29 13.18 0.80
N TYR A 50 12.04 12.21 0.30
CA TYR A 50 11.51 11.26 -0.66
C TYR A 50 11.85 9.84 -0.26
N MET A 51 11.05 8.91 -0.75
CA MET A 51 11.15 7.50 -0.45
C MET A 51 11.28 6.69 -1.74
N ILE A 52 12.18 5.70 -1.72
CA ILE A 52 12.18 4.57 -2.66
C ILE A 52 11.78 3.33 -1.86
N ALA A 53 10.79 2.60 -2.36
CA ALA A 53 10.29 1.39 -1.71
C ALA A 53 10.18 0.24 -2.71
N GLY A 54 10.46 -0.97 -2.22
CA GLY A 54 10.25 -2.21 -2.95
C GLY A 54 9.50 -3.22 -2.09
N SER A 55 8.47 -3.88 -2.62
CA SER A 55 7.75 -4.92 -1.91
C SER A 55 7.60 -6.19 -2.72
N TRP A 56 7.57 -7.32 -2.01
CA TRP A 56 7.18 -8.62 -2.54
C TRP A 56 5.89 -9.06 -1.86
N GLY A 57 4.97 -9.61 -2.65
CA GLY A 57 3.68 -10.07 -2.18
C GLY A 57 3.32 -11.43 -2.73
N ARG A 58 2.50 -12.17 -1.97
CA ARG A 58 1.93 -13.45 -2.38
C ARG A 58 0.41 -13.43 -2.22
N GLN A 59 -0.30 -13.94 -3.22
CA GLN A 59 -1.75 -14.11 -3.14
C GLN A 59 -2.11 -15.09 -2.01
N LEU A 60 -2.93 -14.62 -1.08
CA LEU A 60 -3.49 -15.41 0.02
C LEU A 60 -4.88 -15.94 -0.33
N SER A 61 -5.67 -15.13 -1.05
CA SER A 61 -7.00 -15.53 -1.50
C SER A 61 -7.39 -14.76 -2.77
N PRO A 62 -8.01 -15.41 -3.77
CA PRO A 62 -8.54 -14.71 -4.95
C PRO A 62 -9.87 -13.97 -4.68
N ALA A 63 -10.51 -14.21 -3.53
CA ALA A 63 -11.79 -13.62 -3.16
C ALA A 63 -11.93 -13.41 -1.64
N MET A 64 -12.74 -12.45 -1.23
CA MET A 64 -13.01 -12.16 0.18
C MET A 64 -14.52 -12.12 0.41
N PHE A 65 -15.04 -12.96 1.31
CA PHE A 65 -16.47 -13.07 1.63
C PHE A 65 -17.38 -13.26 0.39
N GLY A 66 -16.89 -13.94 -0.64
CA GLY A 66 -17.63 -14.15 -1.90
C GLY A 66 -17.58 -12.97 -2.88
N TRP A 67 -16.96 -11.85 -2.50
CA TRP A 67 -16.70 -10.71 -3.38
C TRP A 67 -15.39 -10.92 -4.16
N PRO A 68 -15.29 -10.37 -5.39
CA PRO A 68 -14.09 -10.45 -6.22
C PRO A 68 -13.01 -9.47 -5.73
N ILE A 69 -12.62 -9.64 -4.47
CA ILE A 69 -11.59 -8.86 -3.78
C ILE A 69 -10.44 -9.83 -3.48
N GLU A 70 -9.34 -9.66 -4.19
CA GLU A 70 -8.13 -10.46 -4.02
C GLU A 70 -7.38 -9.98 -2.77
N LEU A 71 -6.82 -10.91 -1.99
CA LEU A 71 -5.98 -10.63 -0.83
C LEU A 71 -4.55 -11.08 -1.09
N THR A 72 -3.58 -10.21 -0.83
CA THR A 72 -2.15 -10.54 -0.82
C THR A 72 -1.53 -10.30 0.55
N GLY A 73 -0.56 -11.13 0.94
CA GLY A 73 0.31 -10.90 2.07
C GLY A 73 1.65 -10.39 1.54
N ASN A 74 2.15 -9.29 2.10
CA ASN A 74 3.24 -8.54 1.51
C ASN A 74 4.28 -8.17 2.56
N VAL A 75 5.54 -8.12 2.14
CA VAL A 75 6.64 -7.54 2.89
C VAL A 75 7.40 -6.58 1.97
N GLY A 76 7.84 -5.45 2.51
CA GLY A 76 8.54 -4.45 1.74
C GLY A 76 9.66 -3.80 2.52
N LEU A 77 10.60 -3.24 1.76
CA LEU A 77 11.72 -2.47 2.25
C LEU A 77 11.61 -1.06 1.71
N GLN A 78 12.01 -0.09 2.51
CA GLN A 78 12.00 1.32 2.13
C GLN A 78 13.29 2.01 2.53
N TRP A 79 13.71 2.95 1.70
CA TRP A 79 14.75 3.93 1.98
C TRP A 79 14.12 5.32 1.88
N VAL A 80 14.28 6.11 2.93
CA VAL A 80 13.81 7.50 3.04
C VAL A 80 15.04 8.40 3.04
N ASN A 81 15.12 9.28 2.07
CA ASN A 81 16.19 10.26 1.97
C ASN A 81 15.77 11.56 2.66
N SER A 82 16.59 12.00 3.61
CA SER A 82 16.32 13.21 4.40
C SER A 82 17.10 14.44 3.92
N HIS A 83 17.60 14.43 2.67
CA HIS A 83 18.33 15.55 2.06
C HIS A 83 19.54 16.06 2.86
N GLY A 84 20.14 15.22 3.71
CA GLY A 84 21.27 15.60 4.57
C GLY A 84 20.89 16.47 5.77
N LEU A 85 19.59 16.66 6.05
CA LEU A 85 19.09 17.34 7.25
C LEU A 85 19.20 16.44 8.51
N GLN A 86 19.17 15.13 8.29
CA GLN A 86 19.47 14.08 9.26
C GLN A 86 20.00 12.84 8.52
N ASP A 87 20.31 11.76 9.24
CA ASP A 87 20.64 10.46 8.64
C ASP A 87 19.43 9.90 7.88
N ASP A 88 19.69 9.23 6.75
CA ASP A 88 18.64 8.59 5.96
C ASP A 88 17.99 7.42 6.72
N GLY A 89 16.68 7.26 6.53
CA GLY A 89 15.90 6.20 7.15
C GLY A 89 15.87 4.92 6.29
N TYR A 90 15.99 3.77 6.93
CA TYR A 90 15.73 2.46 6.32
C TYR A 90 14.56 1.81 7.04
N GLY A 91 13.73 1.08 6.31
CA GLY A 91 12.56 0.47 6.92
C GLY A 91 12.14 -0.84 6.30
N ILE A 92 11.23 -1.48 7.04
CA ILE A 92 10.52 -2.68 6.63
C ILE A 92 9.03 -2.49 6.90
N ASN A 93 8.18 -3.03 6.05
CA ASN A 93 6.76 -3.16 6.31
C ASN A 93 6.28 -4.59 6.08
N ALA A 94 5.21 -4.97 6.79
CA ALA A 94 4.53 -6.25 6.65
C ALA A 94 3.03 -6.01 6.71
N TYR A 95 2.28 -6.45 5.70
CA TYR A 95 0.89 -6.01 5.51
C TYR A 95 0.06 -6.97 4.66
N ILE A 96 -1.25 -6.97 4.92
CA ILE A 96 -2.24 -7.62 4.06
C ILE A 96 -2.86 -6.55 3.18
N LYS A 97 -2.99 -6.83 1.88
CA LYS A 97 -3.57 -5.90 0.91
C LYS A 97 -4.75 -6.51 0.19
N ALA A 98 -5.87 -5.79 0.20
CA ALA A 98 -7.07 -6.08 -0.57
C ALA A 98 -7.03 -5.35 -1.91
N HIS A 99 -7.37 -6.05 -2.98
CA HIS A 99 -7.37 -5.54 -4.34
C HIS A 99 -8.75 -5.70 -4.98
N TYR A 100 -9.29 -4.61 -5.51
CA TYR A 100 -10.55 -4.61 -6.26
C TYR A 100 -10.34 -4.08 -7.67
N SER A 101 -10.59 -4.92 -8.67
CA SER A 101 -10.49 -4.55 -10.08
C SER A 101 -11.84 -4.08 -10.62
N TRP A 102 -11.91 -2.81 -11.00
CA TRP A 102 -13.10 -2.21 -11.58
C TRP A 102 -12.95 -2.01 -13.09
N ARG A 103 -13.98 -2.39 -13.85
CA ARG A 103 -14.10 -2.03 -15.28
C ARG A 103 -14.78 -0.67 -15.38
N LEU A 104 -14.10 0.29 -16.01
CA LEU A 104 -14.62 1.63 -16.20
C LEU A 104 -15.92 1.60 -17.03
N PRO A 105 -16.97 2.33 -16.64
CA PRO A 105 -18.24 2.39 -17.37
C PRO A 105 -18.03 2.77 -18.83
N TRP A 106 -18.81 2.14 -19.72
CA TRP A 106 -18.79 2.39 -21.17
C TRP A 106 -17.45 2.12 -21.87
N THR A 107 -16.48 1.48 -21.20
CA THR A 107 -15.21 1.07 -21.80
C THR A 107 -14.90 -0.40 -21.51
N GLN A 108 -13.87 -0.94 -22.18
CA GLN A 108 -13.26 -2.22 -21.82
C GLN A 108 -12.05 -2.06 -20.86
N LYS A 109 -11.78 -0.83 -20.41
CA LYS A 109 -10.61 -0.51 -19.61
C LYS A 109 -10.84 -0.81 -18.14
N ARG A 110 -9.77 -1.18 -17.44
CA ARG A 110 -9.79 -1.57 -16.04
C ARG A 110 -8.84 -0.70 -15.22
N VAL A 111 -9.21 -0.50 -13.97
CA VAL A 111 -8.40 0.09 -12.90
C VAL A 111 -8.47 -0.87 -11.72
N ARG A 112 -7.38 -0.99 -10.96
CA ARG A 112 -7.33 -1.78 -9.74
C ARG A 112 -7.10 -0.85 -8.55
N PHE A 113 -8.00 -0.91 -7.59
CA PHE A 113 -7.86 -0.24 -6.30
C PHE A 113 -7.20 -1.20 -5.33
N GLY A 114 -6.29 -0.69 -4.51
CA GLY A 114 -5.63 -1.43 -3.44
C GLY A 114 -5.81 -0.73 -2.09
N LEU A 115 -6.05 -1.51 -1.04
CA LEU A 115 -6.00 -1.05 0.35
C LEU A 115 -5.25 -2.07 1.20
N GLY A 116 -4.10 -1.65 1.71
CA GLY A 116 -3.21 -2.43 2.58
C GLY A 116 -3.26 -1.94 4.01
N GLU A 117 -3.18 -2.89 4.95
CA GLU A 117 -3.14 -2.64 6.40
C GLU A 117 -2.05 -3.52 7.02
N GLY A 118 -1.22 -2.94 7.89
CA GLY A 118 -0.14 -3.67 8.54
C GLY A 118 0.71 -2.83 9.49
N LEU A 119 2.00 -3.15 9.51
CA LEU A 119 3.01 -2.52 10.37
C LEU A 119 4.16 -1.96 9.54
N SER A 120 4.72 -0.83 9.98
CA SER A 120 5.88 -0.17 9.39
C SER A 120 6.91 0.16 10.47
N TYR A 121 8.13 -0.31 10.27
CA TYR A 121 9.29 0.05 11.08
C TYR A 121 10.24 0.91 10.26
N LEU A 122 10.75 2.00 10.86
CA LEU A 122 11.81 2.84 10.29
C LEU A 122 12.95 2.99 11.30
N THR A 123 14.19 2.90 10.83
CA THR A 123 15.39 3.12 11.65
C THR A 123 15.51 4.56 12.10
N GLU A 124 15.07 5.50 11.27
CA GLU A 124 15.04 6.92 11.54
C GLU A 124 13.65 7.48 11.25
N ILE A 125 13.12 8.31 12.15
CA ILE A 125 11.78 8.87 12.01
C ILE A 125 11.87 10.02 10.98
N PRO A 126 11.03 10.06 9.93
CA PRO A 126 11.06 11.14 8.96
C PRO A 126 10.87 12.51 9.62
N LEU A 127 11.58 13.54 9.15
CA LEU A 127 11.53 14.88 9.74
C LEU A 127 10.12 15.47 9.72
N ALA A 128 9.38 15.27 8.62
CA ALA A 128 8.01 15.76 8.53
C ALA A 128 7.09 15.09 9.57
N GLU A 129 7.35 13.82 9.91
CA GLU A 129 6.67 13.09 10.98
C GLU A 129 7.05 13.67 12.35
N GLN A 130 8.35 13.89 12.61
CA GLN A 130 8.81 14.52 13.85
C GLN A 130 8.17 15.90 14.06
N ARG A 131 8.11 16.72 13.00
CA ARG A 131 7.46 18.05 13.05
C ARG A 131 5.97 17.95 13.37
N ASP A 132 5.25 17.00 12.77
CA ASP A 132 3.82 16.77 13.07
C ASP A 132 3.59 16.44 14.55
N PHE A 133 4.49 15.67 15.17
CA PHE A 133 4.42 15.36 16.60
C PHE A 133 4.82 16.56 17.48
N LEU A 134 5.89 17.28 17.14
CA LEU A 134 6.33 18.48 17.88
C LEU A 134 5.27 19.60 17.90
N LYS A 135 4.49 19.74 16.83
CA LYS A 135 3.34 20.68 16.77
C LYS A 135 2.28 20.38 17.87
N LYS A 136 2.31 19.20 18.49
CA LYS A 136 1.32 18.73 19.49
C LYS A 136 1.83 18.81 20.94
N GLY A 137 3.12 19.08 21.13
CA GLY A 137 3.76 19.26 22.43
C GLY A 137 5.25 18.95 22.38
N GLU A 138 6.05 19.63 23.21
CA GLU A 138 7.51 19.46 23.20
C GLU A 138 7.96 18.05 23.62
N ASP A 139 7.17 17.38 24.48
CA ASP A 139 7.44 16.02 24.95
C ASP A 139 6.75 14.94 24.09
N VAL A 140 6.08 15.32 22.99
CA VAL A 140 5.32 14.41 22.15
C VAL A 140 6.20 13.89 21.02
N THR A 141 6.47 12.59 21.02
CA THR A 141 7.33 11.93 20.03
C THR A 141 6.60 10.85 19.25
N SER A 142 7.05 10.62 18.02
CA SER A 142 6.61 9.46 17.22
C SER A 142 7.42 8.21 17.60
N GLU A 143 7.00 7.07 17.06
CA GLU A 143 7.56 5.76 17.31
C GLU A 143 8.16 5.15 16.05
N LYS A 144 9.24 4.36 16.21
CA LYS A 144 9.88 3.69 15.08
C LYS A 144 8.96 2.64 14.46
N LEU A 145 8.20 1.92 15.28
CA LEU A 145 7.18 0.96 14.86
C LEU A 145 5.80 1.63 14.91
N MET A 146 5.12 1.65 13.77
CA MET A 146 3.78 2.22 13.64
C MET A 146 2.87 1.35 12.80
N ASN A 147 1.57 1.67 12.83
CA ASN A 147 0.63 1.17 11.86
C ASN A 147 1.05 1.59 10.45
N TYR A 148 0.66 0.77 9.47
CA TYR A 148 0.87 1.03 8.07
C TYR A 148 -0.44 0.89 7.31
N VAL A 149 -0.77 1.89 6.50
CA VAL A 149 -1.83 1.85 5.50
C VAL A 149 -1.23 2.12 4.13
N GLU A 150 -1.57 1.29 3.16
CA GLU A 150 -1.24 1.54 1.74
C GLU A 150 -2.53 1.73 0.95
N TRP A 151 -2.62 2.80 0.16
CA TRP A 151 -3.68 2.94 -0.81
C TRP A 151 -3.11 3.03 -2.22
N THR A 152 -3.69 2.31 -3.18
CA THR A 152 -3.25 2.38 -4.58
C THR A 152 -4.40 2.52 -5.57
N ILE A 153 -4.14 3.27 -6.65
CA ILE A 153 -4.91 3.21 -7.89
C ILE A 153 -3.95 2.83 -9.01
N ASP A 154 -4.14 1.62 -9.52
CA ASP A 154 -3.27 1.02 -10.52
C ASP A 154 -4.00 0.82 -11.84
N VAL A 155 -3.28 1.04 -12.94
CA VAL A 155 -3.73 0.74 -14.30
C VAL A 155 -2.95 -0.49 -14.78
N PRO A 156 -3.62 -1.63 -15.07
CA PRO A 156 -3.00 -2.76 -15.75
C PRO A 156 -2.49 -2.34 -17.13
N LEU A 157 -1.27 -2.70 -17.51
CA LEU A 157 -0.63 -2.19 -18.73
C LEU A 157 -0.89 -3.08 -19.94
N ARG A 158 -1.11 -4.39 -19.76
CA ARG A 158 -1.45 -5.31 -20.87
C ARG A 158 -2.74 -4.94 -21.60
N GLN A 159 -3.63 -4.17 -20.98
CA GLN A 159 -4.83 -3.65 -21.65
C GLN A 159 -4.52 -2.65 -22.78
N PHE A 160 -3.26 -2.22 -22.95
CA PHE A 160 -2.78 -1.40 -24.04
C PHE A 160 -1.90 -2.25 -24.97
N GLY A 161 -2.43 -2.62 -26.15
CA GLY A 161 -1.79 -3.57 -27.07
C GLY A 161 -0.29 -3.36 -27.34
N PRO A 162 0.21 -2.13 -27.54
CA PRO A 162 1.66 -1.90 -27.69
C PRO A 162 2.49 -2.33 -26.47
N LEU A 163 1.97 -2.15 -25.25
CA LEU A 163 2.65 -2.53 -24.01
C LEU A 163 2.55 -4.05 -23.76
N ASP A 164 1.43 -4.68 -24.14
CA ASP A 164 1.25 -6.13 -24.01
C ASP A 164 2.36 -6.92 -24.73
N ASN A 165 2.78 -6.43 -25.90
CA ASN A 165 3.86 -7.02 -26.69
C ASN A 165 5.25 -6.87 -26.05
N LEU A 166 5.43 -5.93 -25.11
CA LEU A 166 6.69 -5.68 -24.42
C LEU A 166 6.81 -6.48 -23.11
N ILE A 167 5.69 -6.95 -22.56
CA ILE A 167 5.67 -7.67 -21.29
C ILE A 167 5.86 -9.17 -21.55
N SER A 168 6.91 -9.76 -20.95
CA SER A 168 7.20 -11.20 -21.04
C SER A 168 5.96 -12.04 -20.76
N LYS A 169 5.79 -13.15 -21.49
CA LYS A 169 4.66 -14.09 -21.29
C LYS A 169 4.67 -14.77 -19.92
N GLU A 170 5.80 -14.74 -19.22
CA GLU A 170 5.96 -15.24 -17.85
C GLU A 170 5.43 -14.26 -16.79
N ILE A 171 5.15 -13.01 -17.17
CA ILE A 171 4.57 -12.00 -16.28
C ILE A 171 3.07 -11.92 -16.58
N ASP A 172 2.23 -12.28 -15.62
CA ASP A 172 0.78 -12.24 -15.75
C ASP A 172 0.25 -10.84 -16.07
N GLU A 173 0.78 -9.81 -15.41
CA GLU A 173 0.39 -8.41 -15.61
C GLU A 173 1.47 -7.46 -15.09
N VAL A 174 1.54 -6.26 -15.67
CA VAL A 174 2.28 -5.13 -15.09
C VAL A 174 1.30 -4.01 -14.82
N TYR A 175 1.37 -3.44 -13.63
CA TYR A 175 0.57 -2.31 -13.20
C TYR A 175 1.44 -1.08 -13.10
N PHE A 176 0.91 0.06 -13.53
CA PHE A 176 1.46 1.38 -13.19
C PHE A 176 0.41 2.15 -12.41
N GLY A 177 0.79 2.76 -11.31
CA GLY A 177 -0.21 3.39 -10.46
C GLY A 177 0.33 4.38 -9.46
N PHE A 178 -0.61 5.17 -8.96
CA PHE A 178 -0.41 6.06 -7.84
C PHE A 178 -0.51 5.28 -6.53
N PHE A 179 0.30 5.65 -5.53
CA PHE A 179 0.23 5.09 -4.19
C PHE A 179 0.30 6.17 -3.12
N ILE A 180 -0.30 5.85 -1.98
CA ILE A 180 -0.12 6.54 -0.70
C ILE A 180 0.44 5.50 0.26
N PHE A 181 1.65 5.73 0.73
CA PHE A 181 2.22 5.05 1.89
C PHE A 181 1.89 5.93 3.10
N HIS A 182 1.12 5.40 4.04
CA HIS A 182 0.78 6.09 5.26
C HIS A 182 1.28 5.30 6.46
N ARG A 183 1.93 5.96 7.41
CA ARG A 183 2.23 5.38 8.72
C ARG A 183 1.75 6.32 9.82
N SER A 184 1.14 5.76 10.86
CA SER A 184 0.60 6.55 11.97
C SER A 184 0.48 5.78 13.27
N SER A 185 0.26 6.52 14.35
CA SER A 185 0.09 5.96 15.69
C SER A 185 -1.26 5.28 15.95
N VAL A 186 -2.22 5.39 15.00
CA VAL A 186 -3.61 4.89 15.06
C VAL A 186 -4.25 5.09 16.44
N PHE A 187 -4.74 6.31 16.67
CA PHE A 187 -5.52 6.69 17.85
C PHE A 187 -4.99 6.17 19.20
N GLY A 188 -3.66 6.13 19.41
CA GLY A 188 -3.09 5.70 20.70
C GLY A 188 -2.55 4.27 20.73
N LEU A 189 -2.64 3.50 19.63
CA LEU A 189 -2.20 2.10 19.62
C LEU A 189 -0.67 1.95 19.66
N PHE A 190 0.05 2.87 19.01
CA PHE A 190 1.52 2.83 18.96
C PHE A 190 2.17 3.98 19.73
N ALA A 191 1.57 5.17 19.73
CA ALA A 191 2.05 6.34 20.46
C ALA A 191 0.87 7.05 21.14
N GLU A 192 1.09 7.71 22.28
CA GLU A 192 0.03 8.34 23.08
C GLU A 192 -0.78 9.40 22.31
N THR A 193 -0.17 10.02 21.29
CA THR A 193 -0.78 11.08 20.47
C THR A 193 -0.98 10.64 19.03
N LYS A 194 -2.11 11.06 18.42
CA LYS A 194 -2.39 10.86 16.99
C LYS A 194 -1.37 11.65 16.15
N GLY A 195 -0.66 10.99 15.25
CA GLY A 195 0.22 11.63 14.27
C GLY A 195 0.73 10.63 13.24
N GLY A 196 1.40 11.12 12.21
CA GLY A 196 1.92 10.27 11.15
C GLY A 196 2.45 11.05 9.95
N ILE A 197 2.77 10.31 8.89
CA ILE A 197 3.28 10.87 7.64
C ILE A 197 2.73 10.10 6.44
N ASN A 198 2.62 10.79 5.31
CA ASN A 198 2.35 10.20 4.02
C ASN A 198 3.56 10.32 3.09
N PHE A 199 3.81 9.28 2.30
CA PHE A 199 4.58 9.39 1.07
C PHE A 199 3.65 9.10 -0.11
N MET A 200 3.62 10.00 -1.09
CA MET A 200 2.73 9.93 -2.23
C MET A 200 3.55 9.96 -3.52
N GLY A 201 3.20 9.10 -4.46
CA GLY A 201 3.94 9.00 -5.71
C GLY A 201 3.47 7.89 -6.62
N PHE A 202 4.39 7.34 -7.40
CA PHE A 202 4.07 6.34 -8.42
C PHE A 202 4.93 5.09 -8.28
N GLY A 203 4.39 3.98 -8.78
CA GLY A 203 5.11 2.73 -8.80
C GLY A 203 4.70 1.82 -9.94
N PHE A 204 5.53 0.80 -10.16
CA PHE A 204 5.26 -0.31 -11.04
C PHE A 204 5.15 -1.59 -10.21
N GLU A 205 4.15 -2.41 -10.50
CA GLU A 205 3.99 -3.74 -9.90
C GLU A 205 3.94 -4.79 -11.01
N ALA A 206 4.76 -5.83 -10.92
CA ALA A 206 4.71 -6.98 -11.80
C ALA A 206 4.15 -8.18 -11.03
N ARG A 207 3.18 -8.89 -11.62
CA ARG A 207 2.60 -10.13 -11.09
C ARG A 207 3.00 -11.31 -11.95
N TYR A 208 3.33 -12.44 -11.35
CA TYR A 208 3.81 -13.66 -12.02
C TYR A 208 3.49 -14.94 -11.21
#